data_AF-A0A7C1LSR3-F1
#
_entry.id   AF-A0A7C1LSR3-F1
#
_cell.length_a   1.000
_cell.length_b   1.000
_cell.length_c   1.000
_cell.angle_alpha   90.00
_cell.angle_beta   90.00
_cell.angle_gamma   90.00
#
_symmetry.space_group_name_H-M   'P 1'
#
loop_
_entity.id
_entity.type
_entity.pdbx_description
1 polymer ?
#
loop_
_entity_poly.entity_id
_entity_poly.type
_entity_poly.pdbx_seq_one_letter_code
_entity_poly.pdbx_strand_id
1 'polypeptide(L)' 'MSNENELSHRFEINGRDFSNAGRASTSIKEILQEIGIDSSIIVRAAIASYEAEMNVVMYARRAVLTLN' A
#
# COMPACT_ATOMS: atom_id res chain seq x y z
N MET A 1 1.96 -2.85 28.47
CA MET A 1 0.94 -1.95 27.92
C MET A 1 1.32 -1.71 26.48
N SER A 2 0.76 -2.50 25.58
CA SER A 2 1.03 -2.39 24.14
C SER A 2 0.12 -1.29 23.63
N ASN A 3 0.66 -0.28 22.96
CA ASN A 3 -0.15 0.82 22.41
C ASN A 3 -1.14 0.25 21.37
N GLU A 4 -2.42 0.16 21.73
CA GLU A 4 -3.51 -0.31 20.86
C GLU A 4 -3.95 0.75 19.82
N ASN A 5 -3.09 1.72 19.48
CA ASN A 5 -3.45 2.90 18.69
C ASN A 5 -2.47 3.24 17.56
N GLU A 6 -1.68 2.28 17.08
CA GLU A 6 -0.80 2.47 15.93
C GLU A 6 -1.43 1.80 14.69
N LEU A 7 -1.83 2.61 13.71
CA LEU A 7 -2.38 2.12 12.45
C LEU A 7 -1.26 1.45 11.66
N SER A 8 -1.14 0.12 11.70
CA SER A 8 -0.10 -0.61 10.97
C SER A 8 -0.68 -1.68 10.03
N HIS A 9 -0.40 -1.55 8.74
CA HIS A 9 -0.79 -2.53 7.72
C HIS A 9 0.40 -2.97 6.89
N ARG A 10 0.48 -4.27 6.62
CA ARG A 10 1.56 -4.90 5.86
C ARG A 10 1.00 -5.61 4.63
N PHE A 11 1.54 -5.27 3.46
CA PHE A 11 1.14 -5.82 2.17
C PHE A 11 2.31 -6.57 1.55
N GLU A 12 2.13 -7.86 1.30
CA GLU A 12 3.10 -8.66 0.57
C GLU A 12 2.88 -8.51 -0.92
N ILE A 13 3.97 -8.24 -1.66
CA ILE A 13 3.95 -8.05 -3.11
C ILE A 13 4.90 -9.08 -3.72
N ASN A 14 4.37 -9.90 -4.61
CA ASN A 14 5.16 -10.90 -5.32
C ASN A 14 5.56 -10.38 -6.71
N GLY A 15 6.82 -10.59 -7.06
CA GLY A 15 7.31 -10.31 -8.40
C GLY A 15 6.54 -11.14 -9.43
N ARG A 16 6.23 -10.55 -10.58
CA ARG A 16 5.47 -11.15 -11.69
C ARG A 16 4.03 -11.56 -11.36
N ASP A 17 3.50 -11.19 -10.19
CA ASP A 17 2.09 -11.39 -9.86
C ASP A 17 1.25 -10.22 -10.39
N PHE A 18 1.07 -10.18 -11.70
CA PHE A 18 0.25 -9.17 -12.38
C PHE A 18 -1.24 -9.30 -12.06
N SER A 19 -1.68 -10.47 -11.61
CA SER A 19 -3.08 -10.70 -11.24
C SER A 19 -3.46 -9.96 -9.96
N ASN A 20 -2.53 -9.82 -9.02
CA ASN A 20 -2.72 -9.08 -7.78
C ASN A 20 -2.08 -7.68 -7.77
N ALA A 21 -1.53 -7.23 -8.90
CA ALA A 21 -0.97 -5.90 -9.07
C ALA A 21 -1.98 -4.80 -8.73
N GLY A 22 -1.59 -3.85 -7.89
CA GLY A 22 -2.42 -2.71 -7.49
C GLY A 22 -3.27 -2.99 -6.24
N ARG A 23 -3.23 -4.20 -5.68
CA ARG A 23 -4.00 -4.56 -4.49
C ARG A 23 -3.51 -3.80 -3.27
N ALA A 24 -2.20 -3.68 -3.09
CA ALA A 24 -1.64 -2.99 -1.92
C ALA A 24 -2.01 -1.49 -1.94
N SER A 25 -1.80 -0.84 -3.07
CA SER A 25 -2.13 0.58 -3.27
C SER A 25 -3.62 0.89 -3.16
N THR A 26 -4.49 0.00 -3.65
CA THR A 26 -5.95 0.13 -3.47
C THR A 26 -6.34 0.04 -1.99
N SER A 27 -5.81 -0.93 -1.25
CA SER A 27 -6.10 -1.05 0.18
C SER A 27 -5.58 0.13 0.99
N ILE A 28 -4.40 0.69 0.66
CA ILE A 28 -3.90 1.91 1.29
C ILE A 28 -4.86 3.07 1.07
N LYS A 29 -5.35 3.25 -0.16
CA LYS A 29 -6.34 4.29 -0.47
C LYS A 29 -7.59 4.13 0.39
N GLU A 30 -8.15 2.92 0.49
CA GLU A 30 -9.35 2.62 1.28
C GLU A 30 -9.13 2.92 2.77
N ILE A 31 -8.02 2.45 3.34
CA ILE A 31 -7.67 2.72 4.76
C ILE A 31 -7.56 4.23 5.02
N LEU A 32 -6.88 4.98 4.17
CA LEU A 32 -6.73 6.42 4.35
C LEU A 32 -8.07 7.17 4.20
N GLN A 33 -8.98 6.67 3.38
CA GLN A 33 -10.35 7.19 3.29
C GLN A 33 -11.14 6.91 4.57
N GLU A 34 -11.05 5.69 5.11
CA GLU A 34 -11.76 5.27 6.33
C GLU A 34 -11.36 6.09 7.56
N ILE A 35 -10.09 6.46 7.67
CA ILE A 35 -9.59 7.30 8.78
C ILE A 35 -9.75 8.82 8.52
N GLY A 36 -10.34 9.21 7.38
CA GLY A 36 -10.70 10.60 7.10
C GLY A 36 -9.55 11.51 6.66
N ILE A 37 -8.50 10.97 6.03
CA ILE A 37 -7.42 11.79 5.47
C ILE A 37 -7.93 12.64 4.31
N ASP A 38 -7.31 13.81 4.11
CA ASP A 38 -7.60 14.68 2.98
C ASP A 38 -7.38 13.98 1.62
N SER A 39 -8.32 14.18 0.70
CA SER A 39 -8.32 13.55 -0.63
C SER A 39 -7.03 13.83 -1.42
N SER A 40 -6.45 15.03 -1.29
CA SER A 40 -5.20 15.34 -1.99
C SER A 40 -4.03 14.49 -1.50
N ILE A 41 -4.00 14.15 -0.20
CA ILE A 41 -2.99 13.28 0.39
C ILE A 41 -3.24 11.83 -0.05
N ILE A 42 -4.49 11.38 0.01
CA ILE A 42 -4.90 10.03 -0.40
C ILE A 42 -4.47 9.75 -1.85
N VAL A 43 -4.74 10.66 -2.78
CA VAL A 43 -4.37 10.48 -4.19
C VAL A 43 -2.84 10.36 -4.34
N ARG A 44 -2.07 11.21 -3.66
CA ARG A 44 -0.60 11.14 -3.72
C ARG A 44 -0.07 9.82 -3.15
N ALA A 45 -0.58 9.38 -2.01
CA ALA A 45 -0.18 8.13 -1.38
C ALA A 45 -0.55 6.90 -2.23
N ALA A 46 -1.75 6.89 -2.82
CA ALA A 46 -2.21 5.83 -3.72
C ALA A 46 -1.34 5.72 -4.98
N ILE A 47 -1.00 6.85 -5.63
CA ILE A 47 -0.12 6.86 -6.81
C ILE A 47 1.28 6.38 -6.43
N ALA A 48 1.86 6.93 -5.35
CA ALA A 48 3.21 6.55 -4.93
C ALA A 48 3.32 5.06 -4.58
N SER A 49 2.34 4.52 -3.84
CA SER A 49 2.29 3.10 -3.50
C SER A 49 2.04 2.21 -4.73
N TYR A 50 1.23 2.65 -5.70
CA TYR A 50 1.01 1.91 -6.94
C TYR A 50 2.27 1.81 -7.79
N GLU A 51 2.99 2.92 -7.99
CA GLU A 51 4.26 2.92 -8.74
C GLU A 51 5.33 2.07 -8.03
N ALA A 52 5.40 2.13 -6.70
CA ALA A 52 6.29 1.28 -5.92
C ALA A 52 5.93 -0.21 -6.06
N GLU A 53 4.65 -0.54 -6.01
CA GLU A 53 4.13 -1.90 -6.21
C GLU A 53 4.46 -2.42 -7.62
N MET A 54 4.25 -1.58 -8.66
CA MET A 54 4.55 -1.95 -10.04
C MET A 54 6.04 -2.18 -10.27
N ASN A 55 6.90 -1.37 -9.67
CA ASN A 55 8.35 -1.60 -9.72
C ASN A 55 8.74 -2.97 -9.16
N VAL A 56 8.09 -3.41 -8.07
CA VAL A 56 8.32 -4.74 -7.50
C VAL A 56 7.79 -5.83 -8.42
N VAL A 57 6.55 -5.70 -8.90
CA VAL A 57 5.91 -6.68 -9.80
C VAL A 57 6.73 -6.86 -11.08
N MET A 58 7.27 -5.79 -11.65
CA MET A 58 8.04 -5.83 -12.89
C MET A 58 9.47 -6.33 -12.71
N TYR A 59 10.17 -5.90 -11.65
CA TYR A 59 11.64 -6.01 -11.58
C TYR A 59 12.18 -6.78 -10.37
N ALA A 60 11.39 -6.99 -9.31
CA ALA A 60 11.84 -7.68 -8.10
C ALA A 60 11.24 -9.10 -8.01
N ARG A 61 11.71 -9.88 -7.01
CA ARG A 61 11.13 -11.20 -6.69
C ARG A 61 10.01 -11.13 -5.65
N ARG A 62 10.17 -10.25 -4.65
CA ARG A 62 9.23 -10.05 -3.55
C ARG A 62 9.52 -8.71 -2.87
N ALA A 63 8.49 -8.11 -2.28
CA ALA A 63 8.63 -6.97 -1.38
C ALA A 63 7.53 -6.97 -0.31
N VAL A 64 7.68 -6.05 0.63
CA VAL A 64 6.71 -5.76 1.67
C VAL A 64 6.50 -4.26 1.70
N LEU A 65 5.28 -3.81 1.49
CA LEU A 65 4.88 -2.42 1.69
C LEU A 65 4.21 -2.31 3.06
N THR A 66 4.66 -1.35 3.87
CA THR A 66 4.10 -1.09 5.20
C THR A 66 3.50 0.31 5.26
N LEU A 67 2.28 0.44 5.78
CA LEU A 67 1.64 1.70 6.17
C LEU A 67 1.69 1.77 7.70
N ASN A 68 2.19 2.87 8.25
CA ASN A 68 2.34 3.13 9.69
C ASN A 68 2.11 4.61 10.05
#